data_AF-A0AAV2DF83-F1
#
_entry.id   AF-A0AAV2DF83-F1
#
_cell.length_a   1.000
_cell.length_b   1.000
_cell.length_c   1.000
_cell.angle_alpha   90.00
_cell.angle_beta   90.00
_cell.angle_gamma   90.00
#
_symmetry.space_group_name_H-M   'P 1'
#
loop_
_entity.id
_entity.type
_entity.pdbx_description
1 polymer ?
#
loop_
_entity_poly.entity_id
_entity_poly.type
_entity_poly.pdbx_seq_one_letter_code
_entity_poly.pdbx_strand_id
1 'polypeptide(L)'
;MPLIELLKTHGKLVLVGAPEKPLELQVFPLLMGRKIVGGSCIGEMKETQEMLDFAAKHNITADIEVISADYVNTAMQRLEKGDVKYRFVIDVAKTLQQG
;
A
#
# COMPACT_ATOMS: atom_id res chain seq x y z
N MET A 1 -17.66 9.42 3.09
CA MET A 1 -16.37 8.84 3.55
C MET A 1 -16.29 8.82 5.08
N PRO A 2 -16.61 7.70 5.75
CA PRO A 2 -16.82 7.64 7.21
C PRO A 2 -15.54 7.84 8.05
N LEU A 3 -14.36 7.71 7.45
CA LEU A 3 -13.08 7.82 8.16
C LEU A 3 -12.74 9.24 8.63
N ILE A 4 -13.34 10.28 8.01
CA ILE A 4 -13.04 11.68 8.36
C ILE A 4 -13.48 11.98 9.79
N GLU A 5 -14.58 11.41 10.26
CA GLU A 5 -15.13 11.68 11.59
C GLU A 5 -14.19 11.20 12.70
N LEU A 6 -13.44 10.12 12.45
CA LEU A 6 -12.44 9.57 13.38
C LEU A 6 -11.21 10.46 13.57
N LEU A 7 -10.98 11.43 12.67
CA LEU A 7 -9.87 12.37 12.80
C LEU A 7 -10.12 13.36 13.93
N LYS A 8 -9.08 13.62 14.72
CA LYS A 8 -9.01 14.76 15.64
C LYS A 8 -9.06 16.09 14.87
N THR A 9 -9.30 17.19 15.57
CA THR A 9 -9.11 18.54 15.02
C THR A 9 -7.70 18.66 14.42
N HIS A 10 -7.57 19.23 13.23
CA HIS A 10 -6.34 19.29 12.42
C HIS A 10 -5.80 17.95 11.91
N GLY A 11 -6.56 16.87 12.02
CA GLY A 11 -6.18 15.56 11.50
C GLY A 11 -6.05 15.53 9.98
N LYS A 12 -5.22 14.61 9.49
CA LYS A 12 -4.93 14.42 8.06
C LYS A 12 -5.37 13.01 7.65
N LEU A 13 -6.16 12.92 6.59
CA LEU A 13 -6.40 11.68 5.86
C LEU A 13 -5.52 11.69 4.61
N VAL A 14 -4.58 10.76 4.51
CA VAL A 14 -3.71 10.60 3.34
C VAL A 14 -4.20 9.42 2.52
N LEU A 15 -4.61 9.69 1.29
CA LEU A 15 -5.09 8.69 0.33
C LEU A 15 -3.89 8.10 -0.42
N VAL A 16 -3.71 6.78 -0.26
CA VAL A 16 -2.67 5.98 -0.97
C VAL A 16 -3.27 4.89 -1.86
N GLY A 17 -4.60 4.71 -1.81
CA GLY A 17 -5.34 3.80 -2.67
C GLY A 17 -5.91 4.50 -3.89
N ALA A 18 -6.07 3.76 -4.99
CA ALA A 18 -6.60 4.25 -6.26
C ALA A 18 -7.87 3.46 -6.65
N PRO A 19 -9.03 3.76 -6.04
CA PRO A 19 -10.29 3.13 -6.44
C PRO A 19 -10.72 3.64 -7.82
N GLU A 20 -11.38 2.78 -8.59
CA GLU A 20 -11.89 3.13 -9.93
C GLU A 20 -13.00 4.18 -9.88
N LYS A 21 -13.80 4.15 -8.82
CA LYS A 21 -14.92 5.09 -8.63
C LYS A 21 -14.46 6.32 -7.84
N PRO A 22 -14.92 7.53 -8.21
CA PRO A 22 -14.65 8.74 -7.45
C PRO A 22 -15.11 8.62 -5.99
N LEU A 23 -14.37 9.25 -5.09
CA LEU A 23 -14.70 9.29 -3.66
C LEU A 23 -15.63 10.47 -3.36
N GLU A 24 -16.70 10.22 -2.61
CA GLU A 24 -17.58 11.26 -2.09
C GLU A 24 -17.03 11.89 -0.80
N LEU A 25 -16.84 13.21 -0.83
CA LEU A 25 -16.26 13.98 0.25
C LEU A 25 -17.31 14.80 1.01
N GLN A 26 -17.43 14.55 2.31
CA GLN A 26 -18.28 15.36 3.19
C GLN A 26 -17.51 16.61 3.66
N VAL A 27 -18.01 17.80 3.29
CA VAL A 27 -17.31 19.07 3.54
C VAL A 27 -17.45 19.54 4.99
N PHE A 28 -18.61 19.34 5.62
CA PHE A 28 -18.88 19.89 6.95
C PHE A 28 -17.91 19.40 8.05
N PRO A 29 -17.57 18.09 8.15
CA PRO A 29 -16.57 17.63 9.11
C PRO A 29 -15.16 18.21 8.88
N LEU A 30 -14.81 18.55 7.63
CA LEU A 30 -13.52 19.18 7.30
C LEU A 30 -13.47 20.61 7.84
N LEU A 31 -14.54 21.38 7.62
CA LEU A 31 -14.65 22.76 8.09
C LEU A 31 -14.61 22.84 9.62
N MET A 32 -15.46 22.07 10.30
CA MET A 32 -15.56 22.09 11.76
C MET A 32 -14.27 21.64 12.44
N GLY A 33 -13.57 20.66 11.87
CA GLY A 33 -12.35 20.10 12.44
C GLY A 33 -11.05 20.66 11.88
N ARG A 34 -11.08 21.60 10.93
CA ARG A 34 -9.89 22.07 10.18
C ARG A 34 -9.05 20.90 9.64
N LYS A 35 -9.70 19.87 9.12
CA LYS A 35 -9.08 18.60 8.69
C LYS A 35 -8.58 18.70 7.25
N ILE A 36 -7.57 17.90 6.93
CA ILE A 36 -6.94 17.84 5.60
C ILE A 36 -7.22 16.48 4.96
N VAL A 37 -7.57 16.48 3.69
CA VAL A 37 -7.55 15.30 2.82
C VAL A 37 -6.52 15.56 1.72
N GLY A 38 -5.53 14.69 1.60
CA GLY A 38 -4.47 14.79 0.60
C GLY A 38 -4.15 13.42 0.01
N GLY A 39 -3.49 13.40 -1.13
CA GLY A 39 -2.99 12.18 -1.77
C GLY A 39 -1.47 12.09 -1.70
N SER A 40 -0.95 10.87 -1.73
CA SER A 40 0.47 10.60 -1.95
C SER A 40 0.58 9.36 -2.84
N CYS A 41 1.37 9.47 -3.89
CA CYS A 41 1.66 8.36 -4.81
C CYS A 41 3.16 8.26 -4.89
N ILE A 42 3.71 7.12 -4.47
CA ILE A 42 5.14 6.82 -4.38
C ILE A 42 5.96 7.91 -3.63
N GLY A 43 7.27 7.72 -3.55
CA GLY A 43 8.22 8.68 -2.99
C GLY A 43 9.41 8.88 -3.92
N GLU A 44 10.23 9.88 -3.65
CA GLU A 44 11.46 10.12 -4.42
C GLU A 44 12.52 9.04 -4.13
N MET A 45 13.57 8.98 -4.96
CA MET A 45 14.68 8.04 -4.77
C MET A 45 15.37 8.23 -3.41
N LYS A 46 15.56 9.48 -2.98
CA LYS A 46 16.16 9.79 -1.69
C LYS A 46 15.27 9.31 -0.53
N GLU A 47 13.98 9.60 -0.59
CA GLU A 47 13.00 9.15 0.42
C GLU A 47 12.92 7.61 0.48
N THR A 48 13.02 6.96 -0.69
CA THR A 48 13.07 5.49 -0.76
C THR A 48 14.30 4.94 -0.05
N GLN A 49 15.47 5.55 -0.23
CA GLN A 49 16.68 5.16 0.49
C GLN A 49 16.52 5.34 2.00
N GLU A 50 16.01 6.49 2.44
CA GLU A 50 15.75 6.77 3.86
C GLU A 50 14.75 5.75 4.46
N MET A 51 13.72 5.37 3.69
CA MET A 51 12.75 4.34 4.08
C MET A 51 13.40 2.96 4.21
N LEU A 52 14.26 2.55 3.28
CA LEU A 52 14.98 1.28 3.34
C LEU A 52 15.94 1.23 4.52
N ASP A 53 16.68 2.31 4.76
CA ASP A 53 17.60 2.42 5.90
C ASP A 53 16.86 2.33 7.24
N PHE A 54 15.71 3.01 7.34
CA PHE A 54 14.83 2.92 8.50
C PHE A 54 14.28 1.50 8.69
N ALA A 55 13.81 0.87 7.62
CA ALA A 55 13.28 -0.49 7.67
C ALA A 55 14.36 -1.49 8.14
N ALA A 56 15.58 -1.40 7.59
CA ALA A 56 16.71 -2.22 8.00
C ALA A 56 17.07 -2.01 9.47
N LYS A 57 17.15 -0.74 9.92
CA LYS A 57 17.46 -0.40 11.32
C LYS A 57 16.45 -0.97 12.32
N HIS A 58 15.18 -1.07 11.92
CA HIS A 58 14.08 -1.45 12.79
C HIS A 58 13.54 -2.86 12.53
N ASN A 59 14.21 -3.66 11.69
CA ASN A 59 13.79 -5.00 11.29
C ASN A 59 12.35 -5.04 10.74
N ILE A 60 12.00 -4.05 9.92
CA ILE A 60 10.68 -3.98 9.29
C ILE A 60 10.76 -4.73 7.97
N THR A 61 10.01 -5.83 7.89
CA THR A 61 9.87 -6.65 6.68
C THR A 61 8.39 -6.83 6.35
N ALA A 62 8.09 -7.11 5.08
CA ALA A 62 6.75 -7.56 4.70
C ALA A 62 6.59 -9.05 5.01
N ASP A 63 5.38 -9.48 5.36
CA ASP A 63 5.03 -10.90 5.29
C ASP A 63 4.79 -11.28 3.83
N ILE A 64 5.57 -12.25 3.36
CA ILE A 64 5.62 -12.61 1.95
C ILE A 64 5.30 -14.09 1.72
N GLU A 65 4.62 -14.36 0.61
CA GLU A 65 4.51 -15.68 0.00
C GLU A 65 5.45 -15.72 -1.22
N VAL A 66 6.53 -16.48 -1.12
CA VAL A 66 7.48 -16.65 -2.23
C VAL A 66 6.91 -17.63 -3.24
N ILE A 67 6.86 -17.23 -4.52
CA ILE A 67 6.32 -18.02 -5.62
C ILE A 67 7.35 -18.15 -6.75
N SER A 68 7.23 -19.21 -7.54
CA SER A 68 7.93 -19.36 -8.82
C SER A 68 7.23 -18.57 -9.93
N ALA A 69 7.95 -18.26 -11.01
CA ALA A 69 7.40 -17.47 -12.11
C ALA A 69 6.26 -18.18 -12.89
N ASP A 70 6.26 -19.52 -12.95
CA ASP A 70 5.18 -20.31 -13.55
C ASP A 70 3.86 -20.21 -12.77
N TYR A 71 3.92 -19.90 -11.47
CA TYR A 71 2.76 -19.73 -10.60
C TYR A 71 2.10 -18.33 -10.72
N VAL A 72 2.68 -17.40 -11.50
CA VAL A 72 2.24 -15.99 -11.53
C VAL A 72 0.76 -15.83 -11.88
N ASN A 73 0.24 -16.62 -12.82
CA ASN A 73 -1.17 -16.52 -13.24
C ASN A 73 -2.12 -16.93 -12.10
N THR A 74 -1.79 -17.97 -11.35
CA THR A 74 -2.55 -18.39 -10.17
C THR A 74 -2.43 -17.34 -9.06
N ALA A 75 -1.25 -16.76 -8.84
CA ALA A 75 -1.05 -15.69 -7.88
C ALA A 75 -1.90 -14.44 -8.20
N MET A 76 -2.05 -14.08 -9.48
CA MET A 76 -2.92 -12.97 -9.90
C MET A 76 -4.39 -13.22 -9.57
N GLN A 77 -4.89 -14.45 -9.78
CA GLN A 77 -6.26 -14.82 -9.43
C GLN A 77 -6.51 -14.82 -7.91
N ARG A 78 -5.49 -15.20 -7.13
CA ARG A 78 -5.54 -15.14 -5.66
C ARG A 78 -5.52 -13.69 -5.16
N LEU A 79 -4.67 -12.85 -5.76
CA LEU A 79 -4.56 -11.42 -5.44
C LEU A 79 -5.88 -10.69 -5.64
N GLU A 80 -6.59 -10.93 -6.74
CA GLU A 80 -7.91 -10.36 -7.02
C GLU A 80 -8.93 -10.69 -5.92
N LYS A 81 -8.84 -11.89 -5.34
CA LYS A 81 -9.72 -12.35 -4.24
C LYS A 81 -9.24 -11.94 -2.85
N GLY A 82 -8.09 -11.25 -2.75
CA GLY A 82 -7.44 -10.95 -1.48
C GLY A 82 -6.89 -12.19 -0.75
N ASP A 83 -6.72 -13.32 -1.46
CA ASP A 83 -6.23 -14.58 -0.92
C ASP A 83 -4.70 -14.61 -0.85
N VAL A 84 -4.13 -13.75 -0.03
CA VAL A 84 -2.68 -13.66 0.23
C VAL A 84 -2.44 -13.02 1.60
N LYS A 85 -1.41 -13.47 2.31
CA LYS A 85 -0.98 -12.82 3.56
C LYS A 85 0.51 -12.47 3.51
N TYR A 86 0.92 -11.26 3.13
CA TYR A 86 0.15 -10.13 2.60
C TYR A 86 0.62 -9.72 1.18
N ARG A 87 1.75 -10.26 0.71
CA ARG A 87 2.35 -9.95 -0.59
C ARG A 87 2.93 -11.20 -1.24
N PHE A 88 2.79 -11.32 -2.56
CA PHE A 88 3.57 -12.29 -3.33
C PHE A 88 4.94 -11.71 -3.69
N VAL A 89 5.97 -12.54 -3.63
CA VAL A 89 7.32 -12.23 -4.13
C VAL A 89 7.77 -13.34 -5.07
N ILE A 90 8.14 -13.00 -6.30
CA ILE A 90 8.61 -13.99 -7.28
C ILE A 90 10.11 -14.23 -7.06
N ASP A 91 10.51 -15.49 -6.85
CA ASP A 91 11.93 -15.88 -6.86
C ASP A 91 12.41 -16.08 -8.31
N VAL A 92 12.81 -14.96 -8.91
CA VAL A 92 13.24 -14.92 -10.32
C VAL A 92 14.51 -15.75 -10.53
N ALA A 93 15.47 -15.67 -9.61
CA ALA A 93 16.77 -16.33 -9.75
C ALA A 93 16.64 -17.85 -9.78
N LYS A 94 15.83 -18.43 -8.87
CA LYS A 94 15.61 -19.89 -8.86
C LYS A 94 14.77 -20.38 -10.02
N THR A 95 13.85 -19.56 -10.53
CA THR A 95 12.97 -19.98 -11.63
C THR A 95 13.71 -20.02 -12.98
N LEU A 96 14.64 -19.09 -13.24
CA LEU A 96 15.35 -19.00 -14.51
C LEU A 96 16.44 -20.06 -14.72
N GLN A 97 16.84 -20.81 -13.69
CA GLN A 97 17.85 -21.87 -13.78
C GLN A 97 17.29 -23.24 -14.23
N GLN A 98 15.97 -23.35 -14.35
CA GLN A 98 15.28 -24.59 -14.75
C GLN A 98 14.82 -24.59 -16.22
N GLY A 99 15.23 -23.58 -17.00
CA GLY A 99 14.92 -23.42 -18.43
C GLY A 99 16.12 -23.70 -19.34
#